data_AF-A0A1F8TNN0-F1
#
_entry.id   AF-A0A1F8TNN0-F1
#
_cell.length_a   1.000
_cell.length_b   1.000
_cell.length_c   1.000
_cell.angle_alpha   90.00
_cell.angle_beta   90.00
_cell.angle_gamma   90.00
#
_symmetry.space_group_name_H-M   'P 1'
#
loop_
_entity.id
_entity.type
_entity.pdbx_description
1 polymer ?
#
loop_
_entity_poly.entity_id
_entity_poly.type
_entity_poly.pdbx_seq_one_letter_code
_entity_poly.pdbx_strand_id
1 'polypeptide(L)'
;MTEYDLVCDRCGEALEVEDAVVSWTAGDGGERGFALTHAGHAPAEATERTEGRQLVWPSGYLRFVSERLGHSVADPEPLRAILWALAPFVMRHDNPTEMDSMRAASFGQRLGVKPGKAPSDTHAGK
;
A
#
# COMPACT_ATOMS: atom_id res chain seq x y z
N MET A 1 -23.54 4.35 4.78
CA MET A 1 -22.16 4.73 4.48
C MET A 1 -21.36 4.44 5.72
N THR A 2 -20.54 3.42 5.65
CA THR A 2 -19.55 3.17 6.68
C THR A 2 -18.57 4.35 6.67
N GLU A 3 -18.04 4.70 7.83
CA GLU A 3 -17.22 5.91 8.10
C GLU A 3 -16.02 6.11 7.15
N TYR A 4 -15.70 5.14 6.29
CA TYR A 4 -14.49 5.07 5.48
C TYR A 4 -14.71 4.51 4.07
N ASP A 5 -15.84 4.82 3.44
CA ASP A 5 -16.06 4.36 2.06
C ASP A 5 -15.13 5.17 1.11
N LEU A 6 -14.34 4.47 0.29
CA LEU A 6 -13.66 5.11 -0.84
C LEU A 6 -14.73 5.47 -1.88
N VAL A 7 -14.59 6.63 -2.54
CA VAL A 7 -15.59 7.14 -3.50
C VAL A 7 -14.95 7.40 -4.85
N CYS A 8 -15.63 7.00 -5.93
CA CYS A 8 -15.07 7.09 -7.26
C CYS A 8 -15.27 8.50 -7.80
N ASP A 9 -14.17 9.17 -8.14
CA ASP A 9 -14.20 10.56 -8.61
C ASP A 9 -15.03 10.77 -9.90
N ARG A 10 -15.25 9.69 -10.66
CA ARG A 10 -16.01 9.74 -11.92
C ARG A 10 -17.51 9.52 -11.76
N CYS A 11 -17.93 8.53 -10.95
CA CYS A 11 -19.34 8.15 -10.84
C CYS A 11 -19.96 8.48 -9.48
N GLY A 12 -19.17 8.87 -8.48
CA GLY A 12 -19.63 9.21 -7.14
C GLY A 12 -20.05 8.00 -6.28
N GLU A 13 -19.97 6.79 -6.83
CA GLU A 13 -20.31 5.56 -6.12
C GLU A 13 -19.15 5.10 -5.22
N ALA A 14 -19.50 4.37 -4.16
CA ALA A 14 -18.51 3.72 -3.31
C ALA A 14 -17.70 2.68 -4.10
N LEU A 15 -16.43 2.51 -3.72
CA LEU A 15 -15.54 1.48 -4.26
C LEU A 15 -14.85 0.72 -3.15
N GLU A 16 -14.68 -0.58 -3.38
CA GLU A 16 -13.84 -1.43 -2.56
C GLU A 16 -12.36 -1.18 -2.90
N VAL A 17 -11.48 -1.38 -1.91
CA VAL A 17 -10.03 -1.17 -2.05
C VAL A 17 -9.44 -2.04 -3.18
N GLU A 18 -9.99 -3.24 -3.36
CA GLU A 18 -9.57 -4.23 -4.35
C GLU A 18 -9.79 -3.75 -5.79
N ASP A 19 -10.83 -2.95 -6.01
CA ASP A 19 -11.25 -2.45 -7.33
C ASP A 19 -10.78 -1.00 -7.59
N ALA A 20 -10.21 -0.37 -6.56
CA ALA A 20 -9.71 0.98 -6.59
C ALA A 20 -8.46 1.13 -7.46
N VAL A 21 -8.40 2.22 -8.23
CA VAL A 21 -7.22 2.63 -8.99
C VAL A 21 -6.97 4.11 -8.72
N VAL A 22 -5.76 4.41 -8.26
CA VAL A 22 -5.21 5.77 -8.25
C VAL A 22 -4.44 5.96 -9.56
N SER A 23 -4.79 6.99 -10.31
CA SER A 23 -4.20 7.28 -11.63
C SER A 23 -3.78 8.74 -11.72
N TRP A 24 -2.73 9.03 -12.49
CA TRP A 24 -2.21 10.39 -12.69
C TRP A 24 -1.46 10.49 -14.02
N THR A 25 -1.15 11.72 -14.43
CA THR A 25 -0.25 11.98 -15.54
C THR A 25 1.11 12.40 -14.99
N ALA A 26 2.16 11.71 -15.41
CA ALA A 26 3.55 12.07 -15.15
C ALA A 26 4.19 12.66 -16.42
N GLY A 27 5.03 13.68 -16.26
CA GLY A 27 5.80 14.25 -17.37
C GLY A 27 6.93 15.15 -16.89
N ASP A 28 7.64 15.78 -17.83
CA ASP A 28 8.85 16.58 -17.56
C ASP A 28 8.62 17.77 -16.61
N GLY A 29 7.37 18.23 -16.48
CA GLY A 29 6.97 19.33 -15.58
C GLY A 29 6.48 18.90 -14.19
N GLY A 30 6.46 17.59 -13.90
CA GLY A 30 5.93 17.03 -12.66
C GLY A 30 4.69 16.15 -12.86
N GLU A 31 3.98 15.91 -11.77
CA GLU A 31 2.79 15.06 -11.73
C GLU A 31 1.52 15.90 -11.59
N ARG A 32 0.42 15.43 -12.19
CA ARG A 32 -0.87 16.12 -12.17
C ARG A 32 -2.04 15.16 -12.38
N GLY A 33 -3.25 15.66 -12.12
CA GLY A 33 -4.48 14.96 -12.48
C GLY A 33 -4.69 13.67 -11.71
N PHE A 34 -4.34 13.67 -10.42
CA PHE A 34 -4.59 12.53 -9.54
C PHE A 34 -6.09 12.25 -9.43
N ALA A 35 -6.48 10.99 -9.63
CA ALA A 35 -7.87 10.55 -9.51
C ALA A 35 -7.94 9.13 -8.90
N LEU A 36 -8.91 8.93 -8.01
CA LEU A 36 -9.30 7.64 -7.44
C LEU A 36 -10.58 7.15 -8.12
N THR A 37 -10.47 6.03 -8.84
CA THR A 37 -11.56 5.54 -9.69
C THR A 37 -11.65 4.02 -9.70
N HIS A 38 -12.79 3.49 -10.17
CA HIS A 38 -12.86 2.12 -10.67
C HIS A 38 -11.89 1.95 -11.85
N ALA A 39 -11.40 0.73 -12.08
CA ALA A 39 -10.47 0.46 -13.19
C ALA A 39 -11.00 0.88 -14.58
N GLY A 40 -12.30 0.74 -14.84
CA GLY A 40 -12.94 1.18 -16.10
C GLY A 40 -13.27 2.68 -16.17
N HIS A 41 -13.10 3.39 -15.05
CA HIS A 41 -13.41 4.81 -14.92
C HIS A 41 -12.17 5.71 -14.96
N ALA A 42 -10.96 5.11 -14.92
CA ALA A 42 -9.70 5.84 -15.00
C ALA A 42 -9.69 6.82 -16.21
N PRO A 43 -9.20 8.06 -16.03
CA PRO A 43 -9.05 9.02 -17.12
C PRO A 43 -8.16 8.45 -18.24
N ALA A 44 -8.52 8.70 -19.50
CA ALA A 44 -7.82 8.16 -20.66
C ALA A 44 -6.42 8.79 -20.86
N GLU A 45 -6.24 9.99 -20.33
CA GLU A 45 -5.02 10.80 -20.34
C GLU A 45 -4.04 10.45 -19.21
N ALA A 46 -4.44 9.59 -18.27
CA ALA A 46 -3.53 9.11 -17.22
C ALA A 46 -2.42 8.26 -17.85
N THR A 47 -1.17 8.59 -17.55
CA THR A 47 0.00 7.82 -18.02
C THR A 47 0.47 6.82 -16.98
N GLU A 48 0.13 7.05 -15.72
CA GLU A 48 0.54 6.24 -14.58
C GLU A 48 -0.68 5.78 -13.77
N ARG A 49 -0.55 4.62 -13.14
CA ARG A 49 -1.60 4.04 -12.28
C ARG A 49 -1.02 3.10 -11.22
N THR A 50 -1.67 3.07 -10.07
CA THR A 50 -1.44 2.11 -8.98
C THR A 50 -2.78 1.60 -8.46
N GLU A 51 -2.85 0.31 -8.16
CA GLU A 51 -4.04 -0.32 -7.58
C GLU A 51 -4.16 0.01 -6.09
N GLY A 52 -5.37 0.28 -5.60
CA GLY A 52 -5.62 0.61 -4.19
C GLY A 52 -5.19 -0.50 -3.24
N ARG A 53 -5.38 -1.78 -3.63
CA ARG A 53 -4.86 -2.93 -2.89
C ARG A 53 -3.36 -2.88 -2.62
N GLN A 54 -2.58 -2.14 -3.41
CA GLN A 54 -1.14 -1.96 -3.17
C GLN A 54 -0.87 -0.79 -2.22
N LEU A 55 -1.74 0.23 -2.25
CA LEU A 55 -1.62 1.46 -1.45
C LEU A 55 -2.16 1.34 -0.03
N VAL A 56 -2.94 0.30 0.27
CA VAL A 56 -3.39 0.04 1.64
C VAL A 56 -2.36 -0.71 2.48
N TRP A 57 -1.30 -1.24 1.87
CA TRP A 57 -0.17 -1.79 2.64
C TRP A 57 0.75 -0.66 3.09
N PRO A 58 1.25 -0.66 4.34
CA PRO A 58 2.15 0.38 4.83
C PRO A 58 3.37 0.62 3.92
N SER A 59 3.98 -0.43 3.39
CA SER A 59 5.13 -0.33 2.48
C SER A 59 4.77 0.28 1.13
N GLY A 60 3.64 -0.14 0.54
CA GLY A 60 3.17 0.40 -0.74
C GLY A 60 2.74 1.85 -0.62
N TYR A 61 2.02 2.19 0.45
CA TYR A 61 1.65 3.56 0.79
C TYR A 61 2.87 4.47 0.95
N LEU A 62 3.82 4.07 1.82
CA LEU A 62 5.02 4.88 2.09
C LEU A 62 5.88 5.04 0.84
N ARG A 63 6.02 3.99 0.02
CA ARG A 63 6.72 4.10 -1.27
C ARG A 63 6.04 5.11 -2.18
N PHE A 64 4.72 5.01 -2.36
CA PHE A 64 3.94 5.92 -3.19
C PHE A 64 4.09 7.38 -2.73
N VAL A 65 4.01 7.64 -1.41
CA VAL A 65 4.22 8.98 -0.86
C VAL A 65 5.66 9.44 -1.04
N SER A 66 6.64 8.56 -0.79
CA SER A 66 8.07 8.90 -0.83
C SER A 66 8.56 9.19 -2.25
N GLU A 67 8.07 8.47 -3.25
CA GLU A 67 8.37 8.72 -4.67
C GLU A 67 7.93 10.13 -5.09
N ARG A 68 6.95 10.71 -4.41
CA ARG A 68 6.45 12.07 -4.69
C ARG A 68 7.21 13.14 -3.93
N LEU A 69 8.03 12.77 -2.95
CA LEU A 69 8.92 13.70 -2.25
C LEU A 69 10.04 14.12 -3.20
N GLY A 70 9.88 15.28 -3.84
CA GLY A 70 10.84 15.82 -4.81
C GLY A 70 10.27 16.02 -6.21
N HIS A 71 9.06 15.52 -6.48
CA HIS A 71 8.32 15.84 -7.70
C HIS A 71 7.49 17.12 -7.52
N SER A 72 7.46 17.96 -8.54
CA SER A 72 6.47 19.05 -8.61
C SER A 72 5.09 18.41 -8.81
N VAL A 73 4.13 18.73 -7.94
CA VAL A 73 2.73 18.31 -8.09
C VAL A 73 1.91 19.54 -8.43
N ALA A 74 1.38 19.60 -9.66
CA ALA A 74 0.74 20.81 -10.17
C ALA A 74 -0.54 21.19 -9.41
N ASP A 75 -1.30 20.18 -8.99
CA ASP A 75 -2.45 20.32 -8.10
C ASP A 75 -2.38 19.23 -7.02
N PRO A 76 -1.90 19.57 -5.81
CA PRO A 76 -1.69 18.59 -4.75
C PRO A 76 -2.97 18.21 -4.01
N GLU A 77 -4.07 18.95 -4.16
CA GLU A 77 -5.26 18.73 -3.33
C GLU A 77 -5.94 17.37 -3.61
N PRO A 78 -6.13 16.94 -4.87
CA PRO A 78 -6.66 15.61 -5.16
C PRO A 78 -5.76 14.50 -4.58
N LEU A 79 -4.44 14.65 -4.68
CA LEU A 79 -3.49 13.71 -4.07
C LEU A 79 -3.68 13.64 -2.55
N ARG A 80 -3.80 14.79 -1.86
CA ARG A 80 -4.02 14.84 -0.40
C ARG A 80 -5.32 14.17 0.00
N ALA A 81 -6.40 14.43 -0.73
CA ALA A 81 -7.70 13.80 -0.48
C ALA A 81 -7.63 12.28 -0.61
N ILE A 82 -6.97 11.77 -1.64
CA ILE A 82 -6.75 10.34 -1.85
C ILE A 82 -5.94 9.73 -0.71
N LEU A 83 -4.85 10.38 -0.29
CA LEU A 83 -4.01 9.90 0.82
C LEU A 83 -4.80 9.83 2.14
N TRP A 84 -5.65 10.83 2.41
CA TRP A 84 -6.52 10.82 3.59
C TRP A 84 -7.61 9.76 3.53
N ALA A 85 -8.19 9.51 2.35
CA ALA A 85 -9.16 8.45 2.15
C ALA A 85 -8.55 7.06 2.37
N LEU A 86 -7.29 6.86 1.99
CA LEU A 86 -6.57 5.59 2.15
C LEU A 86 -6.02 5.37 3.57
N ALA A 87 -5.72 6.43 4.32
CA ALA A 87 -5.06 6.34 5.62
C ALA A 87 -5.75 5.40 6.64
N PRO A 88 -7.09 5.35 6.77
CA PRO A 88 -7.78 4.41 7.66
C PRO A 88 -7.49 2.95 7.33
N PHE A 89 -7.32 2.62 6.05
CA PHE A 89 -7.02 1.25 5.61
C PHE A 89 -5.57 0.89 5.90
N VAL A 90 -4.64 1.83 5.71
CA VAL A 90 -3.21 1.65 5.99
C VAL A 90 -2.92 1.50 7.48
N MET A 91 -3.69 2.18 8.34
CA MET A 91 -3.48 2.20 9.79
C MET A 91 -4.21 1.07 10.54
N ARG A 92 -5.10 0.31 9.86
CA ARG A 92 -5.83 -0.81 10.47
C ARG A 92 -5.00 -2.10 10.40
N HIS A 93 -4.35 -2.42 11.51
CA HIS A 93 -3.57 -3.66 11.72
C HIS A 93 -4.43 -4.95 11.76
N ASP A 94 -5.77 -4.85 11.74
CA ASP A 94 -6.68 -5.97 12.00
C ASP A 94 -7.20 -6.64 10.71
N ASN A 95 -6.49 -6.52 9.58
CA ASN A 95 -6.86 -7.28 8.39
C ASN A 95 -6.39 -8.74 8.56
N PRO A 96 -7.27 -9.75 8.67
CA PRO A 96 -6.86 -11.15 8.78
C PRO A 96 -5.98 -11.61 7.61
N THR A 97 -6.14 -10.99 6.43
CA THR A 97 -5.30 -11.22 5.25
C THR A 97 -3.87 -10.68 5.43
N GLU A 98 -3.66 -9.61 6.22
CA GLU A 98 -2.32 -9.12 6.60
C GLU A 98 -1.60 -10.11 7.52
N MET A 99 -2.29 -10.65 8.54
CA MET A 99 -1.70 -11.66 9.42
C MET A 99 -1.32 -12.94 8.66
N ASP A 100 -2.18 -13.39 7.74
CA ASP A 100 -1.90 -14.60 6.96
C ASP A 100 -0.82 -14.39 5.90
N SER A 101 -0.74 -13.20 5.31
CA SER A 101 0.34 -12.86 4.36
C SER A 101 1.68 -12.64 5.07
N MET A 102 1.72 -12.00 6.24
CA MET A 102 2.92 -11.90 7.08
C MET A 102 3.39 -13.26 7.57
N ARG A 103 2.45 -14.13 7.97
CA ARG A 103 2.73 -15.52 8.32
C ARG A 103 3.31 -16.27 7.12
N ALA A 104 2.73 -16.14 5.94
CA ALA A 104 3.23 -16.76 4.70
C ALA A 104 4.63 -16.25 4.29
N ALA A 105 4.89 -14.94 4.40
CA ALA A 105 6.20 -14.33 4.11
C ALA A 105 7.26 -14.66 5.17
N SER A 106 6.86 -14.85 6.44
CA SER A 106 7.77 -15.17 7.55
C SER A 106 8.26 -16.62 7.54
N PHE A 107 7.55 -17.54 6.87
CA PHE A 107 8.00 -18.94 6.73
C PHE A 107 9.20 -19.13 5.78
N GLY A 108 9.76 -18.05 5.22
CA GLY A 108 11.08 -18.05 4.57
C GLY A 108 12.27 -18.08 5.54
N GLN A 109 12.07 -17.90 6.85
CA GLN A 109 13.12 -18.05 7.88
C GLN A 109 13.06 -19.46 8.51
N ARG A 110 14.14 -20.22 8.32
CA ARG A 110 14.37 -21.63 8.71
C ARG A 110 13.59 -22.08 9.96
N LEU A 111 12.65 -23.01 9.79
CA LEU A 111 12.15 -23.85 10.89
C LEU A 111 13.34 -24.60 11.51
N GLY A 112 13.64 -24.34 12.80
CA GLY A 112 14.38 -25.29 13.62
C GLY A 112 15.44 -24.79 14.60
N VAL A 113 15.66 -23.48 14.80
CA VAL A 113 16.64 -23.04 15.82
C VAL A 113 15.93 -22.38 17.00
N LYS A 114 15.81 -23.12 18.10
CA LYS A 114 15.46 -22.55 19.41
C LYS A 114 16.66 -21.72 19.92
N PRO A 115 16.48 -20.45 20.29
CA PRO A 115 17.54 -19.68 20.94
C PRO A 115 17.62 -20.10 22.41
N GLY A 116 18.81 -20.51 22.85
CA GLY A 116 19.10 -20.78 24.26
C GLY A 116 19.49 -22.23 24.59
N LYS A 117 20.63 -22.70 24.07
CA LYS A 117 21.47 -23.65 24.80
C LYS A 117 22.90 -23.52 24.28
N ALA A 118 23.78 -22.92 25.08
CA ALA A 118 25.21 -22.98 24.82
C ALA A 118 25.65 -24.45 24.83
N PRO A 119 26.56 -24.89 23.94
CA PRO A 119 27.19 -26.19 24.07
C PRO A 119 28.04 -26.18 25.35
N SER A 120 27.65 -27.03 26.30
CA SER A 120 28.50 -27.37 27.44
C SER A 120 29.62 -28.27 26.94
N ASP A 121 30.80 -27.69 26.72
CA ASP A 121 32.01 -28.48 26.58
C ASP A 121 32.36 -29.09 27.95
N THR A 122 32.29 -30.41 28.05
CA THR A 122 32.89 -31.17 29.13
C THR A 122 33.67 -32.33 28.52
N HIS A 123 34.97 -32.35 28.79
CA HIS A 123 35.93 -33.39 28.42
C HIS A 123 35.49 -34.81 28.81
N ALA A 124 35.84 -35.82 28.00
CA ALA A 124 36.87 -36.83 28.30
C ALA A 124 36.67 -38.18 27.56
N GLY A 125 37.77 -38.72 27.02
CA GLY A 125 38.12 -40.14 27.23
C GLY A 125 37.92 -41.12 26.08
N LYS A 126 39.02 -41.44 25.39
CA LYS A 126 39.46 -42.82 25.16
C LYS A 126 40.97 -42.86 24.94
#